data_AF-A0A5Q4SFE0-F1
#
_entry.id   AF-A0A5Q4SFE0-F1
#
_cell.length_a   1.000
_cell.length_b   1.000
_cell.length_c   1.000
_cell.angle_alpha   90.00
_cell.angle_beta   90.00
_cell.angle_gamma   90.00
#
_symmetry.space_group_name_H-M   'P 1'
#
loop_
_entity.id
_entity.type
_entity.pdbx_description
1 polymer ?
#
loop_
_entity_poly.entity_id
_entity_poly.type
_entity_poly.pdbx_seq_one_letter_code
_entity_poly.pdbx_strand_id
1 'polypeptide(L)'
;MTRIVLDPLVADLDAESAALRAAGPLAEVELPGGVHCYAVTHHAEARQLLTDSRVVKDINVWNAWQRGEIPMDWPLIGLVNPGRSMLTVDGADHRRLRALVAQALTVKRVERLRSGIEA
;
A
#
# COMPACT_ATOMS: atom_id res chain seq x y z
N MET A 1 21.27 -3.46 9.06
CA MET A 1 20.45 -2.42 9.71
C MET A 1 19.44 -3.12 10.59
N THR A 2 19.08 -2.55 11.74
CA THR A 2 18.05 -3.15 12.61
C THR A 2 16.68 -2.97 11.98
N ARG A 3 15.84 -4.00 12.06
CA ARG A 3 14.43 -3.97 11.64
C ARG A 3 13.66 -2.91 12.41
N ILE A 4 12.81 -2.14 11.73
CA ILE A 4 11.94 -1.13 12.36
C ILE A 4 10.57 -1.79 12.62
N VAL A 5 10.16 -1.84 13.89
CA VAL A 5 8.81 -2.28 14.27
C VAL A 5 7.89 -1.07 14.21
N LEU A 6 6.87 -1.10 13.37
CA LEU A 6 5.91 0.00 13.28
C LEU A 6 5.02 0.00 14.51
N ASP A 7 4.97 1.13 15.22
CA ASP A 7 4.24 1.23 16.48
C ASP A 7 2.72 1.15 16.24
N PRO A 8 2.01 0.13 16.76
CA PRO A 8 0.56 0.03 16.61
C PRO A 8 -0.21 1.19 17.24
N LEU A 9 0.40 1.92 18.19
CA LEU A 9 -0.21 3.08 18.85
C LEU A 9 0.21 4.41 18.21
N VAL A 10 1.19 4.38 17.29
CA VAL A 10 1.70 5.57 16.59
C VAL A 10 2.09 6.67 17.58
N ALA A 11 2.81 6.31 18.65
CA ALA A 11 3.13 7.21 19.76
C ALA A 11 4.05 8.36 19.35
N ASP A 12 4.94 8.13 18.37
CA ASP A 12 5.83 9.13 17.79
C ASP A 12 6.07 8.87 16.29
N LEU A 13 5.14 9.36 15.47
CA LEU A 13 5.20 9.21 14.02
C LEU A 13 6.39 9.95 13.39
N ASP A 14 6.83 11.06 13.98
CA ASP A 14 7.93 11.86 13.44
C ASP A 14 9.27 11.12 13.60
N ALA A 15 9.51 10.54 14.78
CA ALA A 15 10.69 9.73 15.05
C ALA A 15 10.71 8.45 14.19
N GLU A 16 9.58 7.74 14.08
CA GLU A 16 9.46 6.55 13.23
C GLU A 16 9.73 6.89 11.76
N SER A 17 9.16 7.99 11.27
CA SER A 17 9.40 8.48 9.91
C SER A 17 10.87 8.85 9.67
N ALA A 18 11.54 9.46 10.67
CA ALA A 18 12.96 9.77 10.59
C ALA A 18 13.82 8.49 10.54
N ALA A 19 13.50 7.49 11.36
CA ALA A 19 14.16 6.19 11.35
C ALA A 19 14.00 5.48 10.00
N LEU A 20 12.79 5.47 9.44
CA LEU A 20 12.50 4.90 8.11
C LEU A 20 13.33 5.55 7.01
N ARG A 21 13.46 6.88 7.00
CA ARG A 21 14.32 7.60 6.04
C ARG A 21 15.79 7.27 6.23
N ALA A 22 16.27 7.15 7.46
CA ALA A 22 17.66 6.78 7.76
C ALA A 22 17.97 5.32 7.37
N ALA A 23 16.98 4.44 7.40
CA ALA A 23 17.07 3.04 6.99
C ALA A 23 16.90 2.80 5.47
N GLY A 24 16.62 3.87 4.70
CA GLY A 24 16.34 3.79 3.27
C GLY A 24 17.56 3.47 2.38
N PRO A 25 17.32 3.25 1.08
CA PRO A 25 16.04 3.46 0.40
C PRO A 25 15.03 2.32 0.59
N LEU A 26 15.47 1.15 1.06
CA LEU A 26 14.63 -0.03 1.30
C LEU A 26 14.89 -0.57 2.72
N ALA A 27 13.97 -0.31 3.65
CA ALA A 27 14.09 -0.68 5.05
C ALA A 27 13.37 -2.00 5.36
N GLU A 28 13.95 -2.84 6.21
CA GLU A 28 13.24 -3.97 6.81
C GLU A 28 12.28 -3.49 7.90
N VAL A 29 11.02 -3.88 7.82
CA VAL A 29 9.99 -3.50 8.80
C VAL A 29 9.21 -4.69 9.32
N GLU A 30 8.64 -4.53 10.51
CA GLU A 30 7.64 -5.39 11.11
C GLU A 30 6.34 -4.62 11.25
N LEU A 31 5.26 -5.13 10.62
CA LEU A 31 3.92 -4.61 10.79
C LEU A 31 3.33 -5.13 12.12
N PRO A 32 2.37 -4.40 12.73
CA PRO A 32 1.65 -4.88 13.91
C PRO A 32 1.15 -6.32 13.71
N GLY A 33 1.47 -7.21 14.64
CA GLY A 33 1.19 -8.65 14.52
C GLY A 33 2.36 -9.51 14.03
N GLY A 34 3.59 -8.98 14.00
CA GLY A 34 4.80 -9.75 13.72
C GLY A 34 5.04 -10.06 12.25
N VAL A 35 4.34 -9.38 11.34
CA VAL A 35 4.43 -9.65 9.89
C VAL A 35 5.59 -8.87 9.29
N HIS A 36 6.55 -9.59 8.72
CA HIS A 36 7.76 -9.02 8.14
C HIS A 36 7.56 -8.57 6.68
N CYS A 37 7.99 -7.35 6.36
CA CYS A 37 8.06 -6.88 4.97
C CYS A 37 9.19 -5.85 4.76
N TYR A 38 9.26 -5.29 3.55
CA TYR A 38 10.16 -4.19 3.21
C TYR A 38 9.36 -2.94 2.93
N ALA A 39 9.87 -1.79 3.38
CA ALA A 39 9.34 -0.48 3.07
C ALA A 39 10.32 0.29 2.19
N VAL A 40 9.86 0.81 1.05
CA VAL A 40 10.63 1.80 0.28
C VAL A 40 10.40 3.18 0.89
N THR A 41 11.48 3.84 1.33
CA THR A 41 11.39 5.05 2.17
C THR A 41 12.00 6.28 1.53
N HIS A 42 12.56 6.16 0.33
CA HIS A 42 13.11 7.27 -0.46
C HIS A 42 12.30 7.49 -1.74
N HIS A 43 12.18 8.75 -2.16
CA HIS A 43 11.24 9.17 -3.19
C HIS A 43 11.57 8.62 -4.59
N ALA A 44 12.84 8.64 -5.00
CA ALA A 44 13.23 8.21 -6.35
C ALA A 44 12.95 6.71 -6.55
N GLU A 45 13.33 5.89 -5.57
CA GLU A 45 13.16 4.45 -5.56
C GLU A 45 11.67 4.08 -5.42
N ALA A 46 10.89 4.81 -4.63
CA ALA A 46 9.45 4.61 -4.54
C ALA A 46 8.77 4.83 -5.90
N ARG A 47 9.12 5.90 -6.62
CA ARG A 47 8.59 6.16 -7.97
C ARG A 47 8.98 5.06 -8.95
N GLN A 48 10.22 4.57 -8.88
CA GLN A 48 10.68 3.48 -9.72
C GLN A 48 9.87 2.21 -9.45
N LEU A 49 9.80 1.76 -8.19
CA LEU A 49 9.09 0.53 -7.82
C LEU A 49 7.59 0.58 -8.13
N LEU A 50 6.93 1.73 -7.96
CA LEU A 50 5.51 1.91 -8.28
C LEU A 50 5.17 1.80 -9.78
N THR A 51 6.18 1.84 -10.65
CA THR A 51 6.02 1.70 -12.11
C THR A 51 6.70 0.47 -12.69
N ASP A 52 7.40 -0.30 -11.86
CA ASP A 52 8.07 -1.52 -12.27
C ASP A 52 7.07 -2.67 -12.35
N SER A 53 6.90 -3.26 -13.55
CA SER A 53 5.94 -4.34 -13.77
C SER A 53 6.27 -5.64 -13.03
N ARG A 54 7.44 -5.74 -12.38
CA ARG A 54 7.81 -6.87 -11.54
C ARG A 54 7.22 -6.77 -10.11
N VAL A 55 6.82 -5.57 -9.69
CA VAL A 55 6.15 -5.34 -8.40
C VAL A 55 4.63 -5.42 -8.62
N VAL A 56 4.04 -6.55 -8.23
CA VAL A 56 2.64 -6.89 -8.52
C VAL A 56 1.76 -6.88 -7.26
N LYS A 57 0.45 -6.78 -7.46
CA LYS A 57 -0.56 -6.86 -6.39
C LYS A 57 -1.01 -8.29 -6.06
N ASP A 58 -0.65 -9.26 -6.89
CA ASP A 58 -1.09 -10.65 -6.73
C ASP A 58 -0.53 -11.23 -5.44
N ILE A 59 -1.40 -11.38 -4.43
CA ILE A 59 -1.04 -11.90 -3.11
C ILE A 59 -0.45 -13.31 -3.19
N ASN A 60 -0.77 -14.07 -4.24
CA ASN A 60 -0.23 -15.42 -4.44
C ASN A 60 1.27 -15.41 -4.75
N VAL A 61 1.89 -14.26 -5.02
CA VAL A 61 3.36 -14.12 -5.17
C VAL A 61 4.05 -13.96 -3.82
N TRP A 62 3.33 -13.59 -2.76
CA TRP A 62 3.94 -13.33 -1.46
C TRP A 62 4.26 -14.62 -0.72
N ASN A 63 5.55 -14.84 -0.46
CA ASN A 63 6.04 -16.06 0.19
C ASN A 63 5.35 -16.36 1.54
N ALA A 64 5.10 -15.35 2.38
CA ALA A 64 4.44 -15.55 3.68
C ALA A 64 2.99 -16.02 3.51
N TRP A 65 2.29 -15.51 2.50
CA TRP A 65 0.95 -15.97 2.15
C TRP A 65 0.96 -17.43 1.68
N GLN A 66 1.87 -17.77 0.76
CA GLN A 66 2.01 -19.15 0.25
C GLN A 66 2.32 -20.17 1.36
N ARG A 67 3.09 -19.76 2.38
CA ARG A 67 3.44 -20.60 3.54
C ARG A 67 2.37 -20.63 4.64
N GLY A 68 1.27 -19.88 4.49
CA GLY A 68 0.20 -19.82 5.49
C GLY A 68 0.59 -19.08 6.78
N GLU A 69 1.56 -18.16 6.70
CA GLU A 69 2.08 -17.41 7.85
C GLU A 69 1.23 -16.19 8.20
N ILE A 70 0.24 -15.85 7.37
CA ILE A 70 -0.62 -14.68 7.55
C ILE A 70 -1.98 -15.14 8.09
N PRO A 71 -2.31 -14.84 9.36
CA PRO A 71 -3.59 -15.21 9.94
C PRO A 71 -4.74 -14.46 9.26
N MET A 72 -5.85 -15.15 9.02
CA MET A 72 -7.04 -14.54 8.40
C MET A 72 -7.83 -13.61 9.33
N ASP A 73 -7.58 -13.68 10.63
CA ASP A 73 -8.10 -12.80 11.68
C ASP A 73 -7.12 -11.66 12.05
N TRP A 74 -5.99 -11.55 11.34
CA TRP A 74 -5.05 -10.46 11.53
C TRP A 74 -5.74 -9.10 11.34
N PRO A 75 -5.61 -8.12 12.27
CA PRO A 75 -6.32 -6.85 12.16
C PRO A 75 -6.09 -6.06 10.85
N LEU A 76 -4.96 -6.27 10.18
CA LEU A 76 -4.63 -5.61 8.91
C LEU A 76 -5.07 -6.44 7.68
N ILE A 77 -5.71 -7.60 7.84
CA ILE A 77 -6.05 -8.50 6.73
C ILE A 77 -6.93 -7.82 5.67
N GLY A 78 -7.82 -6.91 6.07
CA GLY A 78 -8.67 -6.16 5.15
C GLY A 78 -7.91 -5.19 4.24
N LEU A 79 -6.71 -4.77 4.62
CA LEU A 79 -5.81 -3.94 3.81
C LEU A 79 -4.90 -4.79 2.93
N VAL A 80 -4.49 -5.96 3.43
CA VAL A 80 -3.51 -6.83 2.76
C VAL A 80 -4.15 -7.80 1.76
N ASN A 81 -5.30 -8.38 2.10
CA ASN A 81 -6.05 -9.30 1.27
C ASN A 81 -7.52 -8.86 1.08
N PRO A 82 -7.79 -7.65 0.55
CA PRO A 82 -9.15 -7.25 0.24
C PRO A 82 -9.70 -8.06 -0.94
N GLY A 83 -11.04 -8.05 -1.08
CA GLY A 83 -11.70 -8.65 -2.24
C GLY A 83 -11.21 -8.08 -3.58
N ARG A 84 -11.39 -8.87 -4.64
CA ARG A 84 -10.95 -8.51 -5.99
C ARG A 84 -11.54 -7.16 -6.44
N SER A 85 -10.68 -6.20 -6.76
CA SER A 85 -11.05 -4.85 -7.22
C SER A 85 -9.93 -4.25 -8.07
N MET A 86 -10.06 -2.98 -8.50
CA MET A 86 -8.95 -2.30 -9.18
C MET A 86 -7.69 -2.16 -8.32
N LEU A 87 -7.79 -2.32 -6.99
CA LEU A 87 -6.64 -2.24 -6.09
C LEU A 87 -5.74 -3.47 -6.19
N THR A 88 -6.32 -4.66 -6.38
CA THR A 88 -5.66 -5.97 -6.22
C THR A 88 -5.27 -6.65 -7.53
N VAL A 89 -5.35 -5.93 -8.65
CA VAL A 89 -5.01 -6.46 -9.98
C VAL A 89 -4.13 -5.48 -10.73
N ASP A 90 -3.42 -6.00 -11.73
CA ASP A 90 -2.55 -5.24 -12.63
C ASP A 90 -2.99 -5.41 -14.10
N GLY A 91 -2.31 -4.73 -15.03
CA GLY A 91 -2.49 -4.96 -16.46
C GLY A 91 -3.90 -4.67 -17.01
N ALA A 92 -4.42 -5.59 -17.83
CA ALA A 92 -5.70 -5.40 -18.52
C ALA A 92 -6.90 -5.38 -17.57
N ASP A 93 -6.89 -6.21 -16.54
CA ASP A 93 -7.93 -6.22 -15.52
C ASP A 93 -7.96 -4.92 -14.72
N HIS A 94 -6.78 -4.38 -14.35
CA HIS A 94 -6.70 -3.07 -13.70
C HIS A 94 -7.35 -1.99 -14.56
N ARG A 95 -6.99 -1.92 -15.85
CA ARG A 95 -7.58 -0.95 -16.77
C ARG A 95 -9.10 -1.08 -16.85
N ARG A 96 -9.62 -2.30 -16.98
CA ARG A 96 -11.05 -2.58 -17.06
C ARG A 96 -11.78 -2.15 -15.78
N LEU A 97 -11.27 -2.53 -14.61
CA LEU A 97 -11.90 -2.23 -13.32
C LEU A 97 -11.78 -0.76 -12.91
N ARG A 98 -10.71 -0.08 -13.31
CA ARG A 98 -10.47 1.34 -12.98
C ARG A 98 -11.21 2.32 -13.90
N ALA A 99 -11.43 1.96 -15.16
CA ALA A 99 -11.84 2.90 -16.21
C ALA A 99 -13.04 3.79 -15.84
N LEU A 100 -14.14 3.19 -15.39
CA LEU A 100 -15.38 3.92 -15.11
C LEU A 100 -15.21 4.91 -13.95
N VAL A 101 -14.60 4.45 -12.84
CA VAL A 101 -14.35 5.29 -11.66
C VAL A 101 -13.40 6.44 -12.00
N ALA A 102 -12.32 6.17 -12.74
CA ALA A 102 -11.37 7.20 -13.14
C ALA A 102 -12.00 8.26 -14.07
N GLN A 103 -12.89 7.86 -14.97
CA GLN A 103 -13.62 8.80 -15.84
C GLN A 103 -14.62 9.66 -15.06
N ALA A 104 -15.26 9.09 -14.04
CA ALA A 104 -16.19 9.80 -13.16
C ALA A 104 -15.50 10.81 -12.25
N LEU A 105 -14.22 10.60 -11.91
CA LEU A 105 -13.45 11.42 -10.96
C LEU A 105 -12.38 12.30 -11.62
N THR A 106 -12.54 12.66 -12.89
CA THR A 106 -11.69 13.68 -13.53
C THR A 106 -11.88 15.05 -12.86
N VAL A 107 -10.86 15.92 -12.91
CA VAL A 107 -10.92 17.29 -12.33
C VAL A 107 -12.21 18.02 -12.70
N LYS A 108 -12.59 18.03 -13.98
CA LYS A 108 -13.83 18.67 -14.46
C LYS A 108 -15.11 18.06 -13.86
N ARG A 109 -15.14 16.75 -13.61
CA ARG A 109 -16.31 16.08 -13.00
C ARG A 109 -16.41 16.40 -11.51
N VAL A 110 -15.27 16.40 -10.82
CA VAL A 110 -15.19 16.72 -9.39
C VAL A 110 -15.55 18.18 -9.13
N GLU A 111 -15.11 19.13 -9.96
CA GLU A 111 -15.49 20.54 -9.82
C GLU A 111 -17.01 20.78 -9.87
N ARG A 112 -17.76 19.92 -10.57
CA ARG A 112 -19.23 20.00 -10.58
C ARG A 112 -19.87 19.64 -9.24
N LEU A 113 -19.14 18.98 -8.34
CA LEU A 113 -19.62 18.61 -7.01
C LEU A 113 -19.43 19.76 -6.00
N ARG A 114 -18.62 20.78 -6.33
CA ARG A 114 -18.24 21.88 -5.43
C ARG A 114 -19.42 22.51 -4.71
N SER A 115 -20.45 22.92 -5.44
CA SER A 115 -21.62 23.60 -4.86
C SER A 115 -22.41 22.71 -3.90
N GLY A 116 -22.38 21.39 -4.06
CA GLY A 116 -23.03 20.46 -3.13
C GLY A 116 -22.17 20.12 -1.91
N ILE A 117 -20.86 20.35 -1.98
CA ILE A 117 -19.91 20.16 -0.86
C ILE A 117 -19.86 21.42 0.01
N GLU A 118 -19.94 22.61 -0.59
CA GLU A 118 -19.86 23.90 0.11
C GLU A 118 -21.19 24.36 0.73
N ALA A 119 -22.31 23.71 0.38
CA ALA A 119 -23.65 23.99 0.92
C ALA A 119 -23.84 23.38 2.32
#